data_AF-A0A3B9Z8P6-F1
#
_entry.id   AF-A0A3B9Z8P6-F1
#
_cell.length_a   1.000
_cell.length_b   1.000
_cell.length_c   1.000
_cell.angle_alpha   90.00
_cell.angle_beta   90.00
_cell.angle_gamma   90.00
#
_symmetry.space_group_name_H-M   'P 1'
#
loop_
_entity.id
_entity.type
_entity.pdbx_description
1 polymer ?
#
loop_
_entity_poly.entity_id
_entity_poly.type
_entity_poly.pdbx_seq_one_letter_code
_entity_poly.pdbx_strand_id
1 'polypeptide(L)'
;MTLDEAIRHAEEVAEGQEKVAKEWHEGQVRKCELIPFAEMDYTHENECKKCAEEHRQLAEWLKELKQLREQTRWVSVSERLPEDSENYLIADSNYINGQYYKISWFYPSNKKWSYRNADVIAWMPLPKPMKLTLK
;
A
#
# COMPACT_ATOMS: atom_id res chain seq x y z
N MET A 1 3.52 6.20 -13.65
CA MET A 1 2.59 5.25 -13.02
C MET A 1 2.71 5.38 -11.51
N THR A 2 1.66 5.85 -10.84
CA THR A 2 1.56 5.89 -9.38
C THR A 2 1.14 4.51 -8.83
N LEU A 3 1.26 4.30 -7.52
CA LEU A 3 0.82 3.06 -6.89
C LEU A 3 -0.70 2.88 -7.02
N ASP A 4 -1.46 3.97 -6.96
CA ASP A 4 -2.92 3.98 -7.18
C ASP A 4 -3.28 3.63 -8.63
N GLU A 5 -2.53 4.17 -9.60
CA GLU A 5 -2.72 3.80 -11.01
C GLU A 5 -2.43 2.31 -11.25
N ALA A 6 -1.41 1.76 -10.58
CA ALA A 6 -1.05 0.34 -10.69
C ALA A 6 -2.11 -0.58 -10.03
N ILE A 7 -2.63 -0.20 -8.87
CA ILE A 7 -3.72 -0.94 -8.19
C ILE A 7 -4.96 -0.95 -9.10
N ARG A 8 -5.41 0.23 -9.54
CA ARG A 8 -6.59 0.36 -10.42
C ARG A 8 -6.43 -0.47 -11.68
N HIS A 9 -5.25 -0.41 -12.31
CA HIS A 9 -5.00 -1.18 -13.52
C HIS A 9 -5.07 -2.70 -13.27
N ALA A 10 -4.49 -3.18 -12.16
CA ALA A 10 -4.56 -4.59 -11.81
C ALA A 10 -6.01 -5.05 -11.54
N GLU A 11 -6.81 -4.23 -10.86
CA GLU A 11 -8.25 -4.49 -10.64
C GLU A 11 -9.02 -4.53 -11.96
N GLU A 12 -8.81 -3.55 -12.85
CA GLU A 12 -9.45 -3.48 -14.18
C GLU A 12 -9.12 -4.71 -15.03
N VAL A 13 -7.86 -5.17 -15.01
CA VAL A 13 -7.46 -6.40 -15.73
C VAL A 13 -8.15 -7.61 -15.12
N ALA A 14 -8.16 -7.75 -13.79
CA ALA A 14 -8.82 -8.87 -13.13
C ALA A 14 -10.31 -8.96 -13.45
N GLU A 15 -11.03 -7.84 -13.34
CA GLU A 15 -12.46 -7.75 -13.68
C GLU A 15 -12.72 -8.08 -15.16
N GLY A 16 -11.86 -7.56 -16.05
CA GLY A 16 -11.93 -7.86 -17.48
C GLY A 16 -11.78 -9.35 -17.77
N GLN A 17 -10.79 -10.01 -17.17
CA GLN A 17 -10.53 -11.44 -17.37
C GLN A 17 -11.62 -12.34 -16.77
N GLU A 18 -12.20 -11.96 -15.63
CA GLU A 18 -13.36 -12.66 -15.07
C GLU A 18 -14.59 -12.57 -15.95
N LYS A 19 -14.84 -11.37 -16.49
CA LYS A 19 -15.96 -11.15 -17.39
C LYS A 19 -15.82 -11.98 -18.65
N VAL A 20 -14.63 -11.98 -19.26
CA VAL A 20 -14.29 -12.84 -20.39
C VAL A 20 -14.55 -14.31 -20.01
N ALA A 21 -13.98 -14.81 -18.91
CA ALA A 21 -14.18 -16.19 -18.49
C ALA A 21 -15.67 -16.57 -18.25
N LYS A 22 -16.49 -15.68 -17.70
CA LYS A 22 -17.94 -15.91 -17.49
C LYS A 22 -18.72 -15.93 -18.80
N GLU A 23 -18.50 -14.95 -19.65
CA GLU A 23 -19.19 -14.87 -20.94
C GLU A 23 -18.78 -16.06 -21.84
N TRP A 24 -17.57 -16.62 -21.67
CA TRP A 24 -17.14 -17.87 -22.31
C TRP A 24 -17.94 -19.08 -21.84
N HIS A 25 -18.14 -19.25 -20.53
CA HIS A 25 -19.01 -20.28 -19.95
C HIS A 25 -20.43 -20.22 -20.52
N GLU A 26 -20.94 -19.01 -20.75
CA GLU A 26 -22.29 -18.77 -21.27
C GLU A 26 -22.38 -18.84 -22.81
N GLY A 27 -21.26 -19.11 -23.50
CA GLY A 27 -21.19 -19.21 -24.96
C GLY A 27 -21.34 -17.88 -25.70
N GLN A 28 -21.07 -16.76 -25.02
CA GLN A 28 -21.33 -15.39 -25.51
C GLN A 28 -20.07 -14.64 -26.00
N VAL A 29 -18.85 -15.08 -25.67
CA VAL A 29 -17.60 -14.41 -26.12
C VAL A 29 -17.16 -14.87 -27.51
N ARG A 30 -16.82 -13.90 -28.37
CA ARG A 30 -16.18 -14.14 -29.68
C ARG A 30 -14.72 -13.67 -29.79
N LYS A 31 -14.15 -13.00 -28.80
CA LYS A 31 -12.75 -12.55 -28.87
C LYS A 31 -12.18 -12.14 -27.49
N CYS A 32 -11.11 -12.81 -27.05
CA CYS A 32 -10.21 -12.27 -26.03
C CYS A 32 -9.11 -11.47 -26.75
N GLU A 33 -8.77 -10.27 -26.28
CA GLU A 33 -7.72 -9.44 -26.92
C GLU A 33 -6.32 -10.01 -26.75
N LEU A 34 -6.13 -10.93 -25.79
CA LEU A 34 -4.83 -11.53 -25.46
C LEU A 34 -4.46 -12.72 -26.35
N ILE A 35 -5.43 -13.39 -27.02
CA ILE A 35 -5.16 -14.62 -27.78
C ILE A 35 -5.89 -14.62 -29.13
N PRO A 36 -5.22 -14.96 -30.24
CA PRO A 36 -5.86 -15.14 -31.54
C PRO A 36 -6.93 -16.24 -31.53
N PHE A 37 -8.00 -16.04 -32.30
CA PHE A 37 -9.14 -16.96 -32.42
C PHE A 37 -8.77 -18.43 -32.75
N ALA A 38 -7.59 -18.66 -33.36
CA ALA A 38 -7.14 -19.98 -33.80
C ALA A 38 -6.62 -20.88 -32.65
N GLU A 39 -6.38 -20.34 -31.46
CA GLU A 39 -5.86 -21.07 -30.29
C GLU A 39 -6.93 -21.23 -29.18
N MET A 40 -8.19 -20.92 -29.49
CA MET A 40 -9.33 -20.98 -28.55
C MET A 40 -9.77 -22.42 -28.23
N ASP A 41 -9.36 -22.97 -27.09
CA ASP A 41 -9.89 -24.23 -26.50
C ASP A 41 -10.24 -24.08 -24.99
N TYR A 42 -10.60 -25.17 -24.29
CA TYR A 42 -10.89 -25.21 -22.84
C TYR A 42 -9.74 -24.71 -21.94
N THR A 43 -8.50 -24.62 -22.43
CA THR A 43 -7.37 -24.05 -21.71
C THR A 43 -7.49 -22.53 -21.57
N HIS A 44 -8.14 -21.87 -22.54
CA HIS A 44 -8.29 -20.41 -22.56
C HIS A 44 -9.13 -19.87 -21.40
N GLU A 45 -10.20 -20.56 -21.04
CA GLU A 45 -11.03 -20.19 -19.88
C GLU A 45 -10.24 -20.32 -18.56
N ASN A 46 -9.44 -21.37 -18.43
CA ASN A 46 -8.59 -21.57 -17.25
C ASN A 46 -7.46 -20.54 -17.19
N GLU A 47 -6.90 -20.14 -18.34
CA GLU A 47 -5.90 -19.07 -18.44
C GLU A 47 -6.49 -17.70 -18.06
N CYS A 48 -7.70 -17.37 -18.53
CA CYS A 48 -8.38 -16.13 -18.15
C CYS A 48 -8.70 -16.12 -16.65
N LYS A 49 -9.21 -17.23 -16.10
CA LYS A 49 -9.45 -17.37 -14.65
C LYS A 49 -8.16 -17.22 -13.83
N LYS A 50 -7.07 -17.82 -14.29
CA LYS A 50 -5.76 -17.74 -13.63
C LYS A 50 -5.21 -16.31 -13.69
N CYS A 51 -5.26 -15.67 -14.86
CA CYS A 51 -4.84 -14.28 -15.03
C CYS A 51 -5.64 -13.34 -14.12
N ALA A 52 -6.96 -13.52 -14.04
CA ALA A 52 -7.79 -12.76 -13.12
C ALA A 52 -7.34 -12.90 -11.66
N GLU A 53 -7.11 -14.13 -11.21
CA GLU A 53 -6.68 -14.40 -9.83
C GLU A 53 -5.30 -13.80 -9.52
N GLU A 54 -4.34 -13.95 -10.43
CA GLU A 54 -3.00 -13.37 -10.30
C GLU A 54 -3.06 -11.83 -10.23
N HIS A 55 -3.91 -11.20 -11.03
CA HIS A 55 -4.10 -9.75 -11.01
C HIS A 55 -4.84 -9.26 -9.76
N ARG A 56 -5.81 -10.01 -9.22
CA ARG A 56 -6.40 -9.71 -7.91
C ARG A 56 -5.36 -9.79 -6.80
N GLN A 57 -4.58 -10.86 -6.78
CA GLN A 57 -3.52 -11.02 -5.79
C GLN A 57 -2.50 -9.88 -5.87
N LEU A 58 -2.11 -9.49 -7.08
CA LEU A 58 -1.26 -8.34 -7.31
C LEU A 58 -1.88 -7.05 -6.76
N ALA A 59 -3.16 -6.79 -7.02
CA ALA A 59 -3.87 -5.61 -6.50
C ALA A 59 -3.84 -5.58 -4.96
N GLU A 60 -4.10 -6.71 -4.31
CA GLU A 60 -4.04 -6.83 -2.84
C GLU A 60 -2.64 -6.58 -2.29
N TRP A 61 -1.59 -7.18 -2.89
CA TRP A 61 -0.21 -6.89 -2.49
C TRP A 61 0.18 -5.43 -2.70
N LEU A 62 -0.30 -4.78 -3.76
CA LEU A 62 -0.04 -3.36 -3.99
C LEU A 62 -0.76 -2.48 -2.97
N LYS A 63 -1.98 -2.84 -2.53
CA LYS A 63 -2.68 -2.17 -1.42
C LYS A 63 -1.94 -2.31 -0.11
N GLU A 64 -1.46 -3.52 0.21
CA GLU A 64 -0.65 -3.77 1.41
C GLU A 64 0.66 -2.96 1.37
N LEU A 65 1.35 -2.96 0.23
CA LEU A 65 2.56 -2.15 0.03
C LEU A 65 2.28 -0.66 0.20
N LYS A 66 1.14 -0.16 -0.28
CA LYS A 66 0.72 1.23 -0.09
C LYS A 66 0.60 1.56 1.39
N GLN A 67 -0.13 0.73 2.14
CA GLN A 67 -0.32 0.91 3.59
C GLN A 67 1.02 0.84 4.35
N LEU A 68 1.90 -0.10 4.02
CA LEU A 68 3.22 -0.22 4.64
C LEU A 68 4.11 0.99 4.35
N ARG A 69 4.07 1.52 3.13
CA ARG A 69 4.79 2.74 2.78
C ARG A 69 4.27 3.94 3.56
N GLU A 70 2.97 4.07 3.74
CA GLU A 70 2.39 5.14 4.55
C GLU A 70 2.79 5.02 6.04
N GLN A 71 2.85 3.80 6.57
CA GLN A 71 3.28 3.53 7.96
C GLN A 71 4.79 3.69 8.21
N THR A 72 5.61 3.67 7.17
CA THR A 72 7.08 3.75 7.29
C THR A 72 7.68 4.99 6.64
N ARG A 73 6.84 5.88 6.13
CA ARG A 73 7.26 7.13 5.50
C ARG A 73 7.60 8.17 6.57
N TRP A 74 8.76 8.79 6.38
CA TRP A 74 9.09 10.05 7.04
C TRP A 74 8.25 11.20 6.47
N VAL A 75 7.62 11.94 7.37
CA VAL A 75 6.79 13.10 7.08
C VAL A 75 7.47 14.32 7.68
N SER A 76 7.76 15.33 6.86
CA SER A 76 8.29 16.59 7.38
C SER A 76 7.21 17.31 8.20
N VAL A 77 7.59 17.97 9.29
CA VAL A 77 6.65 18.82 10.04
C VAL A 77 6.09 19.97 9.21
N SER A 78 6.80 20.36 8.13
CA SER A 78 6.34 21.36 7.16
C SER A 78 5.27 20.83 6.20
N GLU A 79 5.26 19.51 5.97
CA GLU A 79 4.23 18.83 5.18
C GLU A 79 2.96 18.64 6.01
N ARG A 80 3.08 18.00 7.19
CA ARG A 80 2.02 17.92 8.20
C ARG A 80 2.56 17.52 9.57
N LEU A 81 1.72 17.72 10.58
CA LEU A 81 1.92 17.18 11.92
C LEU A 81 1.12 15.88 12.12
N PRO A 82 1.47 15.05 13.11
CA PRO A 82 0.62 13.92 13.49
C PRO A 82 -0.76 14.39 13.96
N GLU A 83 -1.76 13.53 13.80
CA GLU A 83 -3.14 13.82 14.24
C GLU A 83 -3.41 13.29 15.65
N ASP A 84 -2.77 12.17 15.99
CA ASP A 84 -2.99 11.47 17.24
C ASP A 84 -1.97 11.85 18.32
N SER A 85 -2.39 11.68 19.57
CA SER A 85 -1.49 11.78 20.73
C SER A 85 -0.80 10.43 20.92
N GLU A 86 0.34 10.23 20.27
CA GLU A 86 1.13 8.99 20.36
C GLU A 86 2.63 9.27 20.40
N ASN A 87 3.42 8.21 20.56
CA ASN A 87 4.86 8.23 20.35
C ASN A 87 5.19 8.04 18.88
N TYR A 88 6.06 8.91 18.37
CA TYR A 88 6.59 8.85 17.01
C TYR A 88 8.11 8.77 17.04
N LEU A 89 8.67 8.15 16.01
CA LEU A 89 10.09 8.35 15.72
C LEU A 89 10.25 9.75 15.13
N ILE A 90 11.21 10.53 15.63
CA ILE A 90 11.48 11.91 15.24
C ILE A 90 12.91 12.07 14.75
N ALA A 91 13.08 12.96 13.79
CA ALA A 91 14.36 13.55 13.41
C ALA A 91 14.33 15.02 13.84
N ASP A 92 15.44 15.50 14.40
CA ASP A 92 15.54 16.86 14.91
C ASP A 92 16.60 17.69 14.15
N SER A 93 16.57 19.01 14.38
CA SER A 93 17.48 19.98 13.76
C SER A 93 18.93 19.85 14.25
N ASN A 94 19.15 19.20 15.39
CA ASN A 94 20.46 19.01 15.98
C ASN A 94 21.06 17.69 15.50
N TYR A 95 21.28 17.59 14.19
CA TYR A 95 22.14 16.58 13.58
C TYR A 95 23.61 16.82 13.97
N ILE A 96 23.89 16.81 15.27
CA ILE A 96 25.17 17.06 15.89
C ILE A 96 25.30 15.90 16.89
N ASN A 97 26.30 15.04 16.67
CA ASN A 97 26.66 13.85 17.48
C ASN A 97 26.18 12.47 16.98
N GLY A 98 25.90 12.29 15.69
CA GLY A 98 25.83 10.96 15.07
C GLY A 98 24.67 10.06 15.50
N GLN A 99 23.65 10.60 16.18
CA GLN A 99 22.40 9.90 16.44
C GLN A 99 21.32 10.35 15.46
N TYR A 100 20.81 9.41 14.67
CA TYR A 100 19.91 9.73 13.57
C TYR A 100 18.48 10.04 14.01
N TYR A 101 17.96 9.34 15.04
CA TYR A 101 16.54 9.39 15.40
C TYR A 101 16.29 9.32 16.92
N LYS A 102 15.14 9.83 17.38
CA LYS A 102 14.64 9.76 18.78
C LYS A 102 13.17 9.33 18.78
N ILE A 103 12.64 8.96 19.95
CA ILE A 103 11.19 8.76 20.13
C ILE A 103 10.64 9.93 20.96
N SER A 104 9.54 10.53 20.53
CA SER A 104 8.86 11.60 21.27
C SER A 104 7.34 11.52 21.13
N TRP A 105 6.65 11.97 22.17
CA TRP A 105 5.21 12.10 22.20
C TRP A 105 4.76 13.40 21.53
N PHE A 106 3.76 13.35 20.66
CA PHE A 106 3.15 14.54 20.08
C PHE A 106 1.86 14.94 20.80
N TYR A 107 1.65 16.24 21.01
CA TYR A 107 0.44 16.81 21.60
C TYR A 107 -0.34 17.59 20.53
N PRO A 108 -1.38 16.99 19.90
CA PRO A 108 -2.19 17.66 18.89
C PRO A 108 -2.90 18.91 19.39
N SER A 109 -3.29 18.94 20.68
CA SER A 109 -4.04 20.05 21.30
C SER A 109 -3.31 21.39 21.25
N ASN A 110 -1.98 21.36 21.28
CA ASN A 110 -1.15 22.57 21.23
C ASN A 110 -0.08 22.53 20.12
N LYS A 111 -0.11 21.49 19.28
CA LYS A 111 0.83 21.25 18.17
C LYS A 111 2.30 21.23 18.61
N LYS A 112 2.60 20.66 19.79
CA LYS A 112 3.97 20.57 20.33
C LYS A 112 4.43 19.14 20.54
N TRP A 113 5.73 18.95 20.43
CA TRP A 113 6.42 17.72 20.80
C TRP A 113 6.81 17.75 22.28
N SER A 114 6.86 16.58 22.93
CA SER A 114 7.41 16.45 24.28
C SER A 114 8.93 16.60 24.32
N TYR A 115 9.58 16.46 23.17
CA TYR A 115 11.02 16.66 22.98
C TYR A 115 11.41 18.13 23.12
N ARG A 116 12.40 18.42 23.96
CA ARG A 116 12.81 19.79 24.31
C ARG A 116 14.23 20.16 23.90
N ASN A 117 15.01 19.21 23.37
CA ASN A 117 16.44 19.43 23.11
C ASN A 117 16.71 20.15 21.78
N ALA A 118 15.78 20.05 20.82
CA ALA A 118 15.90 20.63 19.49
C ALA A 118 14.51 20.69 18.81
N ASP A 119 14.44 21.39 17.68
CA ASP A 119 13.24 21.43 16.86
C ASP A 119 13.09 20.11 16.09
N VAL A 120 11.89 19.52 16.12
CA VAL A 120 11.56 18.34 15.31
C VAL A 120 11.33 18.78 13.87
N ILE A 121 12.06 18.18 12.92
CA ILE A 121 12.00 18.52 11.50
C ILE A 121 11.21 17.49 10.68
N ALA A 122 11.17 16.24 11.14
CA ALA A 122 10.42 15.16 10.52
C ALA A 122 10.03 14.09 11.54
N TRP A 123 9.01 13.30 11.20
CA TRP A 123 8.48 12.26 12.07
C TRP A 123 8.03 11.03 11.26
N MET A 124 7.94 9.88 11.92
CA MET A 124 7.44 8.62 11.37
C MET A 124 6.63 7.89 12.46
N PRO A 125 5.46 7.33 12.15
CA PRO A 125 4.71 6.52 13.11
C PRO A 125 5.49 5.27 13.51
N LEU A 126 5.33 4.85 14.75
CA LEU A 126 5.96 3.61 15.21
C LEU A 126 5.21 2.40 14.66
N PRO A 127 5.90 1.31 14.31
CA PRO A 127 5.25 0.05 13.95
C PRO A 127 4.31 -0.40 15.07
N LYS A 128 3.13 -0.90 14.70
CA LYS A 128 2.20 -1.46 15.69
C LYS A 128 2.88 -2.60 16.44
N PRO A 129 2.74 -2.68 17.78
CA PRO A 129 3.35 -3.75 18.54
C PRO A 129 2.84 -5.11 18.04
N MET A 130 3.75 -6.07 17.91
CA MET A 130 3.36 -7.45 17.63
C MET A 130 2.42 -7.93 18.74
N LYS A 131 1.27 -8.51 18.36
CA LYS A 131 0.38 -9.15 19.32
C LYS A 131 1.11 -10.35 19.93
N LEU A 132 1.75 -10.14 21.07
CA LEU A 132 2.28 -11.25 21.86
C LEU A 132 1.07 -11.99 22.44
N THR A 133 0.73 -13.14 21.86
CA THR A 133 -0.14 -14.11 22.53
C THR A 133 0.65 -14.65 23.72
N LEU A 134 0.43 -14.05 24.90
CA LEU A 134 0.86 -14.61 26.17
C LEU A 134 0.19 -15.99 26.29
N LYS A 135 1.00 -17.05 26.29
CA LYS A 135 0.59 -18.42 26.59
C LYS A 135 0.62 -18.65 28.10
#